data_AF-A0A1F7SEC1-F1
#
_entry.id   AF-A0A1F7SEC1-F1
#
_cell.length_a   1.000
_cell.length_b   1.000
_cell.length_c   1.000
_cell.angle_alpha   90.00
_cell.angle_beta   90.00
_cell.angle_gamma   90.00
#
_symmetry.space_group_name_H-M   'P 1'
#
loop_
_entity.id
_entity.type
_entity.pdbx_description
1 polymer ?
#
loop_
_entity_poly.entity_id
_entity_poly.type
_entity_poly.pdbx_seq_one_letter_code
_entity_poly.pdbx_strand_id
1 'polypeptide(L)'
;MSVFKISSKFLFFLFIIISCIGCMSFNYKPDLSLGLSSETIQAKVQIEEFIDETPQGDHSKKIGGTSCTSADTLEGSLTVGITNAVMKAFYESQVFDIITRRIDNPDLILRGKIHRFYGKAGPNALFWCTIPIDPIWLFGVPVLSNEGEVDIEISLFSPKRELISSYRQMTEFSGLYTMYNNPTFGIGTQLNNAFNKVISEIRDKILLDKNKLERSN
;
A
#
# COMPACT_ATOMS: atom_id res chain seq x y z
N MET A 1 -34.99 -6.59 -37.70
CA MET A 1 -34.11 -6.92 -36.55
C MET A 1 -32.82 -7.48 -37.11
N SER A 2 -31.79 -6.65 -37.28
CA SER A 2 -30.53 -7.05 -37.91
C SER A 2 -29.68 -7.80 -36.88
N VAL A 3 -29.45 -9.09 -37.12
CA VAL A 3 -28.56 -9.93 -36.33
C VAL A 3 -27.14 -9.53 -36.70
N PHE A 4 -26.44 -8.87 -35.77
CA PHE A 4 -25.00 -8.57 -35.90
C PHE A 4 -24.24 -9.88 -36.10
N LYS A 5 -23.78 -10.14 -37.33
CA LYS A 5 -22.93 -11.29 -37.67
C LYS A 5 -21.53 -11.01 -37.14
N ILE A 6 -21.26 -11.41 -35.91
CA ILE A 6 -19.91 -11.36 -35.33
C ILE A 6 -19.04 -12.32 -36.14
N SER A 7 -18.02 -11.77 -36.82
CA SER A 7 -17.08 -12.54 -37.64
C SER A 7 -16.34 -13.55 -36.76
N SER A 8 -16.25 -14.81 -37.22
CA SER A 8 -15.48 -15.88 -36.56
C SER A 8 -14.02 -15.47 -36.29
N LYS A 9 -13.44 -14.61 -37.13
CA LYS A 9 -12.09 -14.05 -36.93
C LYS A 9 -12.00 -13.10 -35.74
N PHE A 10 -13.07 -12.35 -35.45
CA PHE A 10 -13.17 -11.46 -34.29
C PHE A 10 -13.24 -12.25 -32.98
N LEU A 11 -13.99 -13.35 -32.99
CA LEU A 11 -14.10 -14.29 -31.86
C LEU A 11 -12.76 -15.00 -31.57
N PHE A 12 -12.02 -15.36 -32.61
CA PHE A 12 -10.70 -15.99 -32.48
C PHE A 12 -9.64 -15.00 -31.96
N PHE A 13 -9.68 -13.75 -32.42
CA PHE A 13 -8.76 -12.70 -31.94
C PHE A 13 -9.04 -12.33 -30.47
N LEU A 14 -10.32 -12.26 -30.08
CA LEU A 14 -10.73 -12.06 -28.69
C LEU A 14 -10.25 -13.23 -27.79
N PHE A 15 -10.32 -14.47 -28.28
CA PHE A 15 -9.89 -15.66 -27.54
C PHE A 15 -8.37 -15.72 -27.32
N ILE A 16 -7.58 -15.28 -28.30
CA ILE A 16 -6.11 -15.18 -28.19
C ILE A 16 -5.72 -14.09 -27.17
N ILE A 17 -6.38 -12.93 -27.21
CA ILE A 17 -6.12 -11.84 -26.26
C ILE A 17 -6.47 -12.26 -24.82
N ILE A 18 -7.58 -12.99 -24.62
CA ILE A 18 -7.98 -13.51 -23.30
C ILE A 18 -6.99 -14.58 -22.79
N SER A 19 -6.45 -15.43 -23.68
CA SER A 19 -5.51 -16.50 -23.31
C SER A 19 -4.12 -16.00 -22.90
N CYS A 20 -3.67 -14.85 -23.41
CA CYS A 20 -2.37 -14.28 -23.05
C CYS A 20 -2.35 -13.49 -21.72
N ILE A 21 -3.49 -13.33 -21.05
CA ILE A 21 -3.59 -12.66 -19.74
C ILE A 21 -3.35 -13.65 -18.57
N GLY A 22 -3.15 -14.94 -18.88
CA GLY A 22 -2.95 -16.00 -17.90
C GLY A 22 -1.56 -16.01 -17.24
N CYS A 23 -1.56 -15.83 -15.92
CA CYS A 23 -0.55 -16.26 -14.96
C CYS A 23 0.81 -15.53 -14.94
N MET A 24 0.81 -14.20 -14.76
CA MET A 24 1.92 -13.59 -14.02
C MET A 24 1.53 -13.47 -12.54
N SER A 25 2.19 -14.25 -11.69
CA SER A 25 2.07 -14.14 -10.24
C SER A 25 2.85 -12.91 -9.79
N PHE A 26 2.13 -11.83 -9.50
CA PHE A 26 2.67 -10.62 -8.86
C PHE A 26 2.47 -10.78 -7.36
N ASN A 27 3.55 -11.00 -6.60
CA ASN A 27 3.48 -11.14 -5.16
C ASN A 27 4.02 -9.87 -4.49
N TYR A 28 3.14 -9.13 -3.84
CA TYR A 28 3.41 -7.88 -3.15
C TYR A 28 3.58 -8.13 -1.66
N LYS A 29 4.67 -7.58 -1.12
CA LYS A 29 4.97 -7.57 0.30
C LYS A 29 5.20 -6.13 0.76
N PRO A 30 4.47 -5.65 1.79
CA PRO A 30 4.79 -4.40 2.45
C PRO A 30 6.21 -4.46 2.98
N ASP A 31 7.04 -3.50 2.57
CA ASP A 31 8.40 -3.37 3.06
C ASP A 31 8.72 -1.90 3.31
N LEU A 32 9.54 -1.68 4.32
CA LEU A 32 9.93 -0.36 4.78
C LEU A 32 11.44 -0.32 4.99
N SER A 33 12.05 0.79 4.62
CA SER A 33 13.43 1.10 4.95
C SER A 33 13.50 2.55 5.39
N LEU A 34 13.72 2.73 6.69
CA LEU A 34 13.94 4.04 7.27
C LEU A 34 15.44 4.22 7.46
N GLY A 35 15.96 5.42 7.16
CA GLY A 35 17.31 5.80 7.57
C GLY A 35 17.43 5.82 9.10
N LEU A 36 18.67 5.78 9.61
CA LEU A 36 18.94 5.91 11.04
C LEU A 36 18.26 7.17 11.61
N SER A 37 17.67 7.01 12.79
CA SER A 37 17.11 8.13 13.52
C SER A 37 18.21 9.08 14.00
N SER A 38 17.94 10.38 13.99
CA SER A 38 18.85 11.37 14.61
C SER A 38 18.88 11.26 16.13
N GLU A 39 17.83 10.70 16.72
CA GLU A 39 17.67 10.54 18.16
C GLU A 39 16.99 9.21 18.50
N THR A 40 17.32 8.66 19.65
CA THR A 40 16.63 7.51 20.23
C THR A 40 15.80 7.96 21.43
N ILE A 41 14.57 7.46 21.51
CA ILE A 41 13.68 7.60 22.66
C ILE A 41 13.97 6.44 23.62
N GLN A 42 14.33 6.76 24.86
CA GLN A 42 14.69 5.76 25.87
C GLN A 42 13.42 5.08 26.44
N ALA A 43 12.79 4.22 25.64
CA ALA A 43 11.55 3.53 25.99
C ALA A 43 11.46 2.12 25.38
N LYS A 44 10.86 1.20 26.14
CA LYS A 44 10.48 -0.14 25.69
C LYS A 44 9.06 -0.12 25.13
N VAL A 45 8.94 -0.27 23.82
CA VAL A 45 7.67 -0.18 23.12
C VAL A 45 7.14 -1.56 22.75
N GLN A 46 5.96 -1.90 23.28
CA GLN A 46 5.22 -3.07 22.80
C GLN A 46 4.38 -2.68 21.59
N ILE A 47 4.57 -3.34 20.45
CA ILE A 47 3.73 -3.15 19.27
C ILE A 47 2.59 -4.16 19.25
N GLU A 48 1.35 -3.67 19.15
CA GLU A 48 0.17 -4.48 18.87
C GLU A 48 -0.04 -4.61 17.36
N GLU A 49 -0.78 -5.64 16.94
CA GLU A 49 -1.11 -5.82 15.51
C GLU A 49 -1.98 -4.65 15.02
N PHE A 50 -1.64 -4.15 13.82
CA PHE A 50 -2.41 -3.10 13.17
C PHE A 50 -3.82 -3.59 12.84
N ILE A 51 -4.80 -2.70 13.01
CA ILE A 51 -6.19 -2.96 12.65
C ILE A 51 -6.43 -2.46 11.23
N ASP A 52 -6.92 -3.33 10.36
CA ASP A 52 -7.34 -2.99 9.01
C ASP A 52 -8.76 -2.43 9.03
N GLU A 53 -8.89 -1.13 8.75
CA GLU A 53 -10.18 -0.42 8.59
C GLU A 53 -10.42 -0.05 7.11
N THR A 54 -9.64 -0.63 6.18
CA THR A 54 -9.72 -0.26 4.77
C THR A 54 -11.06 -0.64 4.14
N PRO A 55 -11.61 0.19 3.24
CA PRO A 55 -12.81 -0.16 2.50
C PRO A 55 -12.61 -1.43 1.67
N GLN A 56 -13.62 -2.33 1.64
CA GLN A 56 -13.52 -3.58 0.85
C GLN A 56 -13.14 -3.37 -0.61
N GLY A 57 -13.55 -2.24 -1.20
CA GLY A 57 -13.22 -1.87 -2.57
C GLY A 57 -11.71 -1.65 -2.80
N ASP A 58 -10.93 -1.32 -1.78
CA ASP A 58 -9.49 -1.05 -1.88
C ASP A 58 -8.67 -2.34 -2.17
N HIS A 59 -9.20 -3.51 -1.79
CA HIS A 59 -8.61 -4.83 -2.11
C HIS A 59 -8.98 -5.36 -3.50
N SER A 60 -9.87 -4.69 -4.23
CA SER A 60 -10.31 -5.14 -5.55
C SER A 60 -9.36 -4.69 -6.67
N LYS A 61 -9.35 -5.45 -7.77
CA LYS A 61 -8.58 -5.12 -8.98
C LYS A 61 -9.41 -4.29 -9.95
N LYS A 62 -8.75 -3.45 -10.75
CA LYS A 62 -9.35 -2.87 -11.96
C LYS A 62 -9.63 -4.00 -12.98
N ILE A 63 -10.66 -3.83 -13.81
CA ILE A 63 -10.95 -4.79 -14.89
C ILE A 63 -9.74 -4.85 -15.83
N GLY A 64 -9.17 -6.04 -16.03
CA GLY A 64 -7.94 -6.23 -16.82
C GLY A 64 -6.68 -5.65 -16.18
N GLY A 65 -6.70 -5.35 -14.88
CA GLY A 65 -5.58 -4.79 -14.13
C GLY A 65 -5.11 -5.65 -12.95
N THR A 66 -4.22 -5.08 -12.15
CA THR A 66 -3.67 -5.66 -10.92
C THR A 66 -3.95 -4.76 -9.71
N SER A 67 -3.86 -5.34 -8.51
CA SER A 67 -3.87 -4.64 -7.23
C SER A 67 -2.75 -5.21 -6.37
N CYS A 68 -2.16 -4.42 -5.48
CA CYS A 68 -1.19 -4.90 -4.49
C CYS A 68 -1.87 -5.65 -3.33
N THR A 69 -3.08 -5.24 -2.99
CA THR A 69 -3.79 -5.70 -1.79
C THR A 69 -4.92 -6.68 -2.09
N SER A 70 -4.98 -7.19 -3.32
CA SER A 70 -5.86 -8.31 -3.66
C SER A 70 -5.34 -9.63 -3.10
N ALA A 71 -6.27 -10.56 -2.81
CA ALA A 71 -5.96 -11.84 -2.16
C ALA A 71 -4.98 -12.73 -2.95
N ASP A 72 -4.92 -12.59 -4.28
CA ASP A 72 -4.05 -13.36 -5.15
C ASP A 72 -2.68 -12.70 -5.41
N THR A 73 -2.46 -11.50 -4.86
CA THR A 73 -1.21 -10.75 -5.01
C THR A 73 -0.55 -10.41 -3.70
N LEU A 74 -1.30 -10.29 -2.60
CA LEU A 74 -0.74 -9.93 -1.30
C LEU A 74 -0.10 -11.15 -0.63
N GLU A 75 1.16 -10.99 -0.19
CA GLU A 75 1.84 -12.01 0.59
C GLU A 75 1.31 -12.03 2.04
N GLY A 76 0.42 -12.96 2.34
CA GLY A 76 -0.14 -13.13 3.68
C GLY A 76 -1.20 -12.08 4.04
N SER A 77 -1.30 -11.72 5.32
CA SER A 77 -2.24 -10.71 5.80
C SER A 77 -1.64 -9.30 5.74
N LEU A 78 -2.45 -8.32 5.31
CA LEU A 78 -2.05 -6.91 5.26
C LEU A 78 -1.65 -6.40 6.66
N THR A 79 -2.45 -6.72 7.68
CA THR A 79 -2.20 -6.34 9.08
C THR A 79 -0.85 -6.84 9.57
N VAL A 80 -0.55 -8.12 9.33
CA VAL A 80 0.70 -8.78 9.74
C VAL A 80 1.88 -8.20 8.96
N GLY A 81 1.72 -8.00 7.65
CA GLY A 81 2.75 -7.42 6.78
C GLY A 81 3.15 -6.02 7.22
N ILE A 82 2.17 -5.12 7.41
CA ILE A 82 2.40 -3.74 7.87
C ILE A 82 2.99 -3.73 9.28
N THR A 83 2.42 -4.51 10.21
CA THR A 83 2.93 -4.57 11.59
C THR A 83 4.41 -5.00 11.61
N ASN A 84 4.77 -6.02 10.83
CA ASN A 84 6.15 -6.50 10.75
C ASN A 84 7.07 -5.47 10.11
N ALA A 85 6.64 -4.84 9.01
CA ALA A 85 7.42 -3.83 8.32
C ALA A 85 7.69 -2.64 9.25
N VAL A 86 6.68 -2.13 9.97
CA VAL A 86 6.83 -1.00 10.89
C VAL A 86 7.73 -1.36 12.07
N MET A 87 7.51 -2.52 12.70
CA MET A 87 8.34 -3.00 13.80
C MET A 87 9.81 -3.11 13.38
N LYS A 88 10.06 -3.78 12.24
CA LYS A 88 11.40 -3.94 11.68
C LYS A 88 12.03 -2.58 11.40
N ALA A 89 11.30 -1.67 10.74
CA ALA A 89 11.80 -0.37 10.37
C ALA A 89 12.16 0.51 11.58
N PHE A 90 11.33 0.53 12.62
CA PHE A 90 11.63 1.27 13.86
C PHE A 90 12.77 0.64 14.68
N TYR A 91 12.88 -0.68 14.66
CA TYR A 91 14.02 -1.38 15.26
C TYR A 91 15.33 -1.04 14.54
N GLU A 92 15.36 -1.16 13.20
CA GLU A 92 16.55 -0.89 12.38
C GLU A 92 16.96 0.59 12.40
N SER A 93 16.00 1.51 12.48
CA SER A 93 16.27 2.94 12.58
C SER A 93 16.56 3.43 14.00
N GLN A 94 16.49 2.56 15.02
CA GLN A 94 16.80 2.88 16.42
C GLN A 94 15.99 4.07 16.98
N VAL A 95 14.71 4.16 16.58
CA VAL A 95 13.79 5.21 17.08
C VAL A 95 13.51 5.03 18.57
N PHE A 96 13.41 3.78 19.01
CA PHE A 96 13.23 3.38 20.41
C PHE A 96 14.36 2.44 20.82
N ASP A 97 14.67 2.36 22.11
CA ASP A 97 15.64 1.40 22.63
C ASP A 97 15.24 -0.05 22.32
N ILE A 98 13.98 -0.38 22.58
CA ILE A 98 13.42 -1.71 22.33
C ILE A 98 12.04 -1.54 21.73
N ILE A 99 11.79 -2.22 20.61
CA ILE A 99 10.45 -2.38 20.05
C ILE A 99 10.21 -3.84 19.68
N THR A 100 9.19 -4.47 20.25
CA THR A 100 8.82 -5.86 19.93
C THR A 100 7.36 -6.14 20.28
N ARG A 101 6.83 -7.29 19.85
CA ARG A 101 5.42 -7.66 20.05
C ARG A 101 5.07 -8.03 21.50
N ARG A 102 6.04 -8.47 22.29
CA ARG A 102 5.84 -8.92 23.68
C ARG A 102 6.99 -8.43 24.55
N ILE A 103 6.68 -7.60 25.52
CA ILE A 103 7.64 -7.08 26.50
C ILE A 103 7.02 -7.23 27.88
N ASP A 104 7.81 -7.71 28.84
CA ASP A 104 7.43 -7.68 30.24
C ASP A 104 7.61 -6.24 30.76
N ASN A 105 6.52 -5.62 31.22
CA ASN A 105 6.44 -4.22 31.64
C ASN A 105 6.90 -3.23 30.54
N PRO A 106 6.13 -3.06 29.45
CA PRO A 106 6.43 -2.04 28.45
C PRO A 106 6.28 -0.64 29.04
N ASP A 107 7.07 0.31 28.56
CA ASP A 107 6.93 1.73 28.89
C ASP A 107 5.84 2.38 28.01
N LEU A 108 5.72 1.93 26.76
CA LEU A 108 4.72 2.39 25.81
C LEU A 108 4.09 1.22 25.05
N ILE A 109 2.83 1.38 24.66
CA ILE A 109 2.12 0.47 23.78
C ILE A 109 1.80 1.20 22.47
N LEU A 110 2.33 0.69 21.36
CA LEU A 110 2.08 1.19 20.01
C LEU A 110 0.91 0.43 19.39
N ARG A 111 -0.12 1.16 18.97
CA ARG A 111 -1.25 0.64 18.20
C ARG A 111 -1.30 1.31 16.85
N GLY A 112 -1.65 0.55 15.82
CA GLY A 112 -1.79 1.06 14.46
C GLY A 112 -3.17 0.84 13.89
N LYS A 113 -3.64 1.78 13.08
CA LYS A 113 -4.84 1.65 12.24
C LYS A 113 -4.47 1.93 10.79
N ILE A 114 -4.99 1.10 9.91
CA ILE A 114 -4.83 1.23 8.46
C ILE A 114 -6.16 1.74 7.93
N HIS A 115 -6.22 3.04 7.63
CA HIS A 115 -7.45 3.67 7.12
C HIS A 115 -7.63 3.36 5.64
N ARG A 116 -6.56 3.49 4.85
CA ARG A 116 -6.49 3.14 3.42
C ARG A 116 -5.11 2.62 3.08
N PHE A 117 -5.03 1.52 2.33
CA PHE A 117 -3.77 0.98 1.84
C PHE A 117 -4.03 0.19 0.57
N TYR A 118 -3.77 0.80 -0.58
CA TYR A 118 -3.93 0.12 -1.86
C TYR A 118 -3.02 0.71 -2.93
N GLY A 119 -2.71 -0.12 -3.90
CA GLY A 119 -2.06 0.29 -5.15
C GLY A 119 -2.67 -0.53 -6.27
N LYS A 120 -3.26 0.13 -7.25
CA LYS A 120 -3.95 -0.48 -8.39
C LYS A 120 -3.35 0.05 -9.68
N ALA A 121 -3.19 -0.83 -10.66
CA ALA A 121 -2.72 -0.46 -11.98
C ALA A 121 -3.47 -1.24 -13.04
N GLY A 122 -3.76 -0.60 -14.17
CA GLY A 122 -4.41 -1.27 -15.30
C GLY A 122 -5.08 -0.32 -16.28
N PRO A 123 -5.85 -0.89 -17.22
CA PRO A 123 -6.63 -0.13 -18.19
C PRO A 123 -7.56 0.89 -17.52
N ASN A 124 -7.56 2.12 -18.03
CA ASN A 124 -8.52 3.14 -17.65
C ASN A 124 -9.74 3.13 -18.60
N ALA A 125 -10.71 4.02 -18.38
CA ALA A 125 -11.91 4.10 -19.21
C ALA A 125 -11.59 4.32 -20.71
N LEU A 126 -10.52 5.07 -21.03
CA LEU A 126 -10.14 5.35 -22.42
C LEU A 126 -9.70 4.09 -23.16
N PHE A 127 -9.06 3.13 -22.48
CA PHE A 127 -8.73 1.83 -23.08
C PHE A 127 -9.98 1.13 -23.60
N TRP A 128 -11.02 1.07 -22.78
CA TRP A 128 -12.27 0.39 -23.13
C TRP A 128 -13.06 1.13 -24.22
N CYS A 129 -12.97 2.45 -24.27
CA CYS A 129 -13.61 3.26 -25.30
C CYS A 129 -12.87 3.24 -26.65
N THR A 130 -11.55 3.04 -26.67
CA THR A 130 -10.74 3.08 -27.90
C THR A 130 -10.81 1.79 -28.71
N ILE A 131 -10.96 0.63 -28.06
CA ILE A 131 -11.08 -0.69 -28.71
C ILE A 131 -12.13 -0.74 -29.84
N PRO A 132 -13.39 -0.28 -29.65
CA PRO A 132 -14.41 -0.36 -30.70
C PRO A 132 -14.30 0.74 -31.78
N ILE A 133 -13.50 1.79 -31.56
CA ILE A 133 -13.43 2.95 -32.47
C ILE A 133 -12.31 2.73 -33.49
N ASP A 134 -11.07 2.71 -33.03
CA ASP A 134 -9.89 2.45 -33.86
C ASP A 134 -8.71 2.11 -32.94
N PRO A 135 -8.12 0.90 -33.04
CA PRO A 135 -7.01 0.48 -32.18
C PRO A 135 -5.74 1.31 -32.38
N ILE A 136 -5.62 2.11 -33.46
CA ILE A 136 -4.46 2.99 -33.66
C ILE A 136 -4.34 4.06 -32.57
N TRP A 137 -5.44 4.40 -31.88
CA TRP A 137 -5.43 5.36 -30.78
C TRP A 137 -4.72 4.82 -29.52
N LEU A 138 -4.59 3.50 -29.38
CA LEU A 138 -3.84 2.86 -28.29
C LEU A 138 -2.35 3.25 -28.31
N PHE A 139 -1.83 3.68 -29.47
CA PHE A 139 -0.42 3.97 -29.70
C PHE A 139 0.01 5.36 -29.18
N GLY A 140 -0.93 6.29 -28.98
CA GLY A 140 -0.61 7.68 -28.57
C GLY A 140 -1.35 8.18 -27.33
N VAL A 141 -2.45 7.52 -26.93
CA VAL A 141 -3.29 7.96 -25.81
C VAL A 141 -2.87 7.25 -24.52
N PRO A 142 -2.85 7.94 -23.37
CA PRO A 142 -2.59 7.30 -22.09
C PRO A 142 -3.80 6.47 -21.64
N VAL A 143 -3.86 5.23 -22.12
CA VAL A 143 -4.96 4.28 -21.87
C VAL A 143 -4.75 3.42 -20.62
N LEU A 144 -3.60 3.51 -19.98
CA LEU A 144 -3.32 2.87 -18.69
C LEU A 144 -3.32 3.91 -17.58
N SER A 145 -3.65 3.46 -16.37
CA SER A 145 -3.58 4.27 -15.16
C SER A 145 -3.02 3.46 -14.01
N ASN A 146 -2.41 4.16 -13.07
CA ASN A 146 -2.24 3.66 -11.71
C ASN A 146 -2.77 4.67 -10.70
N GLU A 147 -3.10 4.15 -9.52
CA GLU A 147 -3.56 4.92 -8.40
C GLU A 147 -3.26 4.15 -7.12
N GLY A 148 -2.99 4.85 -6.05
CA GLY A 148 -2.83 4.25 -4.74
C GLY A 148 -2.80 5.27 -3.64
N GLU A 149 -3.02 4.77 -2.44
CA GLU A 149 -3.10 5.58 -1.24
C GLU A 149 -2.59 4.77 -0.06
N VAL A 150 -1.86 5.44 0.81
CA VAL A 150 -1.46 4.94 2.12
C VAL A 150 -1.89 5.98 3.14
N ASP A 151 -2.80 5.60 4.03
CA ASP A 151 -3.29 6.39 5.16
C ASP A 151 -3.21 5.52 6.42
N ILE A 152 -2.26 5.88 7.29
CA ILE A 152 -1.93 5.11 8.48
C ILE A 152 -1.96 6.05 9.68
N GLU A 153 -2.53 5.53 10.77
CA GLU A 153 -2.51 6.16 12.07
C GLU A 153 -1.75 5.29 13.07
N ILE A 154 -0.79 5.89 13.77
CA ILE A 154 -0.05 5.27 14.87
C ILE A 154 -0.38 6.02 16.15
N SER A 155 -0.86 5.29 17.15
CA SER A 155 -1.16 5.80 18.48
C SER A 155 -0.23 5.17 19.52
N LEU A 156 0.28 6.01 20.43
CA LEU A 156 1.08 5.60 21.57
C LEU A 156 0.25 5.72 22.84
N PHE A 157 0.24 4.64 23.62
CA PHE A 157 -0.47 4.52 24.88
C PHE A 157 0.52 4.29 26.02
N SER A 158 0.16 4.75 27.21
CA SER A 158 0.85 4.38 28.44
C SER A 158 0.63 2.89 28.76
N PRO A 159 1.39 2.31 29.70
CA PRO A 159 1.19 0.92 30.12
C PRO A 159 -0.21 0.69 30.73
N LYS A 160 -0.82 1.76 31.24
CA LYS A 160 -2.20 1.81 31.76
C LYS A 160 -3.27 1.92 30.66
N ARG A 161 -2.87 1.90 29.38
CA ARG A 161 -3.73 2.06 28.20
C ARG A 161 -4.38 3.44 28.06
N GLU A 162 -3.75 4.47 28.61
CA GLU A 162 -4.17 5.85 28.39
C GLU A 162 -3.49 6.40 27.13
N LEU A 163 -4.24 7.08 26.26
CA LEU A 163 -3.70 7.64 25.03
C LEU A 163 -2.76 8.82 25.34
N ILE A 164 -1.51 8.73 24.90
CA ILE A 164 -0.53 9.82 25.04
C ILE A 164 -0.54 10.71 23.80
N SER A 165 -0.51 10.09 22.61
CA SER A 165 -0.42 10.79 21.33
C SER A 165 -0.90 9.90 20.19
N SER A 166 -1.49 10.50 19.15
CA SER A 166 -1.81 9.84 17.88
C SER A 166 -1.23 10.63 16.71
N TYR A 167 -0.68 9.90 15.75
CA TYR A 167 -0.02 10.42 14.56
C TYR A 167 -0.64 9.77 13.33
N ARG A 168 -1.42 10.54 12.59
CA ARG A 168 -1.96 10.13 11.29
C ARG A 168 -1.21 10.82 10.17
N GLN A 169 -0.93 10.06 9.11
CA GLN A 169 -0.33 10.59 7.91
C GLN A 169 -0.83 9.84 6.67
N MET A 170 -0.97 10.59 5.59
CA MET A 170 -1.51 10.10 4.32
C MET A 170 -0.60 10.50 3.16
N THR A 171 -0.48 9.64 2.18
CA THR A 171 0.10 9.95 0.86
C THR A 171 -0.66 9.22 -0.23
N GLU A 172 -1.01 9.94 -1.27
CA GLU A 172 -1.61 9.42 -2.48
C GLU A 172 -0.64 9.50 -3.66
N PHE A 173 -0.84 8.63 -4.65
CA PHE A 173 -0.18 8.71 -5.93
C PHE A 173 -1.13 8.30 -7.04
N SER A 174 -0.99 8.91 -8.21
CA SER A 174 -1.71 8.52 -9.42
C SER A 174 -0.92 8.90 -10.65
N GLY A 175 -1.20 8.21 -11.76
CA GLY A 175 -0.48 8.40 -13.00
C GLY A 175 -1.24 7.84 -14.20
N LEU A 176 -1.01 8.45 -15.35
CA LEU A 176 -1.58 8.06 -16.64
C LEU A 176 -0.44 7.69 -17.58
N TYR A 177 -0.59 6.57 -18.29
CA TYR A 177 0.48 5.97 -19.07
C TYR A 177 -0.03 5.43 -20.40
N THR A 178 0.84 5.47 -21.42
CA THR A 178 0.62 4.78 -22.69
C THR A 178 0.92 3.28 -22.53
N MET A 179 0.52 2.46 -23.50
CA MET A 179 0.78 1.01 -23.48
C MET A 179 2.28 0.63 -23.47
N TYR A 180 3.17 1.57 -23.83
CA TYR A 180 4.62 1.35 -23.90
C TYR A 180 5.35 1.61 -22.58
N ASN A 181 4.75 2.41 -21.71
CA ASN A 181 5.32 2.72 -20.40
C ASN A 181 4.46 2.02 -19.36
N ASN A 182 4.80 0.78 -19.01
CA ASN A 182 3.90 -0.08 -18.24
C ASN A 182 4.12 0.09 -16.72
N PRO A 183 3.28 0.85 -15.99
CA PRO A 183 3.41 1.03 -14.55
C PRO A 183 2.99 -0.20 -13.75
N THR A 184 2.37 -1.21 -14.39
CA THR A 184 1.76 -2.37 -13.71
C THR A 184 2.77 -3.15 -12.89
N PHE A 185 4.02 -3.22 -13.35
CA PHE A 185 5.11 -3.89 -12.62
C PHE A 185 5.71 -3.03 -11.51
N GLY A 186 5.57 -1.70 -11.58
CA GLY A 186 6.12 -0.76 -10.60
C GLY A 186 5.15 -0.38 -9.48
N ILE A 187 3.90 -0.88 -9.50
CA ILE A 187 2.87 -0.46 -8.55
C ILE A 187 3.22 -0.81 -7.10
N GLY A 188 3.82 -1.99 -6.86
CA GLY A 188 4.29 -2.39 -5.54
C GLY A 188 5.42 -1.49 -5.02
N THR A 189 6.35 -1.10 -5.89
CA THR A 189 7.42 -0.15 -5.55
C THR A 189 6.87 1.24 -5.21
N GLN A 190 5.92 1.74 -6.00
CA GLN A 190 5.26 3.03 -5.73
C GLN A 190 4.51 3.00 -4.39
N LEU A 191 3.81 1.90 -4.11
CA LEU A 191 3.12 1.72 -2.84
C LEU A 191 4.09 1.66 -1.65
N ASN A 192 5.21 0.94 -1.77
CA ASN A 192 6.24 0.91 -0.73
C ASN A 192 6.92 2.29 -0.56
N ASN A 193 7.09 3.06 -1.63
CA ASN A 193 7.62 4.44 -1.52
C ASN A 193 6.63 5.36 -0.78
N ALA A 194 5.33 5.27 -1.08
CA ALA A 194 4.30 6.00 -0.36
C ALA A 194 4.25 5.58 1.12
N PHE A 195 4.36 4.28 1.39
CA PHE A 195 4.40 3.72 2.74
C PHE A 195 5.64 4.21 3.53
N ASN A 196 6.82 4.18 2.90
CA ASN A 196 8.06 4.74 3.48
C ASN A 196 7.90 6.21 3.85
N LYS A 197 7.30 7.00 2.96
CA LYS A 197 7.06 8.43 3.21
C LYS A 197 6.15 8.64 4.42
N VAL A 198 5.01 7.96 4.47
CA VAL A 198 4.04 8.03 5.57
C VAL A 198 4.69 7.69 6.91
N ILE A 199 5.42 6.58 6.98
CA ILE A 199 6.05 6.14 8.23
C ILE A 199 7.24 7.03 8.63
N SER A 200 8.01 7.54 7.66
CA SER A 200 9.08 8.51 7.94
C SER A 200 8.52 9.80 8.55
N GLU A 201 7.45 10.34 7.97
CA GLU A 201 6.80 11.54 8.49
C GLU A 201 6.17 11.30 9.89
N ILE A 202 5.62 10.11 10.14
CA ILE A 202 5.12 9.73 11.47
C ILE A 202 6.28 9.62 12.47
N ARG A 203 7.39 8.98 12.10
CA ARG A 203 8.60 8.89 12.93
C ARG A 203 9.08 10.29 13.32
N ASP A 204 9.16 11.20 12.36
CA ASP A 204 9.66 12.55 12.62
C ASP A 204 8.74 13.29 13.61
N LYS A 205 7.42 13.11 13.51
CA LYS A 205 6.46 13.62 14.52
C LYS A 205 6.64 12.98 15.90
N ILE A 206 6.88 11.67 15.96
CA ILE A 206 7.16 10.96 17.22
C ILE A 206 8.41 11.51 17.90
N LEU A 207 9.47 11.77 17.12
CA LEU A 207 10.73 12.31 17.64
C LEU A 207 10.58 13.75 18.14
N LEU A 208 9.75 14.57 17.48
CA LEU A 208 9.42 15.92 17.97
C LEU A 208 8.72 15.88 19.33
N ASP A 209 7.90 14.85 19.58
CA ASP A 209 7.18 14.64 20.83
C ASP A 209 7.98 13.83 21.88
N LYS A 210 9.26 13.54 21.66
CA LYS A 210 10.12 12.73 22.55
C LYS A 210 10.00 13.13 24.03
N ASN A 211 10.13 14.41 24.34
CA ASN A 211 10.07 14.92 25.73
C ASN A 211 8.72 14.62 26.42
N LYS A 212 7.64 14.53 25.66
CA LYS A 212 6.30 14.19 26.17
C LYS A 212 6.19 12.69 26.44
N LEU A 213 6.79 11.87 25.59
CA LEU A 213 6.82 10.42 25.71
C LEU A 213 7.65 9.98 26.93
N GLU A 214 8.83 10.57 27.12
CA GLU A 214 9.71 10.24 28.26
C GLU A 214 9.12 10.64 29.62
N ARG A 215 8.26 11.66 29.68
CA ARG A 215 7.56 12.07 30.92
C ARG A 215 6.33 11.23 31.25
N SER A 216 5.87 10.43 30.29
CA SER A 216 4.69 9.58 30.44
C SER A 216 5.04 8.16 30.93
N ASN A 217 6.34 7.84 30.94
CA ASN A 217 6.94 6.66 31.57
C ASN A 217 7.12 6.89 33.07
#